data_AF-A0A6A1UXT5-F1
#
_entry.id   AF-A0A6A1UXT5-F1
#
_cell.length_a   1.000
_cell.length_b   1.000
_cell.length_c   1.000
_cell.angle_alpha   90.00
_cell.angle_beta   90.00
_cell.angle_gamma   90.00
#
_symmetry.space_group_name_H-M   'P 1'
#
loop_
_entity.id
_entity.type
_entity.pdbx_description
1 polymer ?
#
loop_
_entity_poly.entity_id
_entity_poly.type
_entity_poly.pdbx_seq_one_letter_code
_entity_poly.pdbx_strand_id
1 'polypeptide(L)'
;MGCLDELGVLEQGQCFIQVSTPSLENCFSKHGSRFREREENLQVIKGHVVIAKNPCLHPGDIRILEAVDDPSLHHLFDCLVFPQKGDRPHTDEASGSDLDGDLYFVTWDENLIPPSKKSWPPMEYAPAKPRESAYPVTTKDIIDFFARNMVNESLGTICNAHVVQADCSENGALDEDCITLAELAATAVDFPKTGHIVTMPFHLKPKLYPDFMGKEDYQSYKSTKILGRLYRQIRDAYDEDVATSSELNVFLTDVPYDSDLEIPGSADFITDAWGQKCSYDGQLKGLLGQYKVRREEEIVTGHIWSMPKHNSRKQGELKEKLKHSYSALKKEYRQIFDWSDSDFEQLPDEEKNIYYEQKSSAWYQVTYHPEWVKKSLELQEPDGPENVVMLSFPWIAADYLARIKIKSCRMGNPDYAKPVNSLARYLIDRI
;
A
#
# COMPACT_ATOMS: atom_id res chain seq x y z
N MET A 1 5.41 -10.01 9.46
CA MET A 1 6.78 -10.19 10.00
C MET A 1 7.01 -11.68 10.21
N GLY A 2 8.23 -12.17 10.01
CA GLY A 2 8.58 -13.56 10.35
C GLY A 2 8.82 -13.74 11.85
N CYS A 3 8.45 -14.89 12.41
CA CYS A 3 8.71 -15.29 13.79
C CYS A 3 9.14 -16.77 13.85
N LEU A 4 9.77 -17.19 14.94
CA LEU A 4 10.16 -18.58 15.18
C LEU A 4 9.12 -19.28 16.06
N ASP A 5 8.84 -20.54 15.77
CA ASP A 5 8.12 -21.45 16.67
C ASP A 5 9.01 -21.86 17.85
N GLU A 6 8.91 -21.12 18.95
CA GLU A 6 9.63 -21.40 20.19
C GLU A 6 9.14 -22.68 20.89
N LEU A 7 7.92 -23.14 20.60
CA LEU A 7 7.34 -24.35 21.20
C LEU A 7 7.81 -25.63 20.50
N GLY A 8 8.25 -25.52 19.24
CA GLY A 8 8.77 -26.64 18.47
C GLY A 8 7.71 -27.66 18.07
N VAL A 9 6.50 -27.17 17.80
CA VAL A 9 5.36 -27.99 17.36
C VAL A 9 5.38 -28.18 15.84
N LEU A 10 5.85 -27.18 15.08
CA LEU A 10 5.89 -27.22 13.61
C LEU A 10 7.02 -28.11 13.10
N GLU A 11 6.73 -28.91 12.07
CA GLU A 11 7.71 -29.73 11.35
C GLU A 11 8.37 -28.97 10.18
N GLN A 12 9.48 -29.50 9.65
CA GLN A 12 10.13 -28.93 8.48
C GLN A 12 9.16 -28.93 7.28
N GLY A 13 9.05 -27.80 6.59
CA GLY A 13 8.09 -27.59 5.49
C GLY A 13 6.74 -27.03 5.95
N GLN A 14 6.49 -26.91 7.25
CA GLN A 14 5.26 -26.33 7.79
C GLN A 14 5.45 -24.86 8.18
N CYS A 15 4.35 -24.14 8.34
CA CYS A 15 4.31 -22.83 9.00
C CYS A 15 2.98 -22.65 9.74
N PHE A 16 2.91 -21.67 10.63
CA PHE A 16 1.64 -21.24 11.23
C PHE A 16 1.35 -19.79 10.86
N ILE A 17 0.11 -19.54 10.44
CA ILE A 17 -0.39 -18.22 10.06
C ILE A 17 -1.79 -18.06 10.62
N GLN A 18 -1.95 -17.03 11.44
CA GLN A 18 -3.24 -16.58 11.92
C GLN A 18 -3.34 -15.09 11.62
N VAL A 19 -4.35 -14.71 10.85
CA VAL A 19 -4.55 -13.32 10.45
C VAL A 19 -5.69 -12.72 11.23
N SER A 20 -5.50 -11.50 11.71
CA SER A 20 -6.63 -10.67 12.10
C SER A 20 -7.38 -10.31 10.82
N THR A 21 -8.68 -10.60 10.80
CA THR A 21 -9.53 -10.07 9.73
C THR A 21 -9.44 -8.55 9.84
N PRO A 22 -9.09 -7.78 8.79
CA PRO A 22 -9.09 -6.34 8.85
C PRO A 22 -10.53 -5.90 9.14
N SER A 23 -10.82 -5.65 10.41
CA SER A 23 -12.17 -5.35 10.82
C SER A 23 -12.44 -3.91 10.43
N LEU A 24 -13.44 -3.72 9.57
CA LEU A 24 -14.05 -2.40 9.41
C LEU A 24 -14.54 -1.84 10.75
N GLU A 25 -14.72 -2.69 11.78
CA GLU A 25 -14.91 -2.28 13.16
C GLU A 25 -13.83 -1.32 13.67
N ASN A 26 -12.58 -1.43 13.21
CA ASN A 26 -11.54 -0.47 13.59
C ASN A 26 -11.93 0.96 13.16
N CYS A 27 -12.55 1.11 11.97
CA CYS A 27 -13.11 2.38 11.51
C CYS A 27 -14.31 2.83 12.36
N PHE A 28 -15.06 1.88 12.94
CA PHE A 28 -16.22 2.15 13.80
C PHE A 28 -15.93 2.11 15.32
N SER A 29 -14.67 1.93 15.73
CA SER A 29 -14.27 1.71 17.14
C SER A 29 -14.65 2.89 18.06
N LYS A 30 -14.80 4.09 17.50
CA LYS A 30 -15.26 5.30 18.18
C LYS A 30 -16.78 5.39 18.36
N HIS A 31 -17.57 4.52 17.71
CA HIS A 31 -19.03 4.62 17.63
C HIS A 31 -19.79 3.84 18.70
N GLY A 32 -19.08 3.29 19.69
CA GLY A 32 -19.68 2.74 20.91
C GLY A 32 -19.13 1.37 21.31
N SER A 33 -19.55 0.90 22.49
CA SER A 33 -19.08 -0.37 23.07
C SER A 33 -19.33 -1.61 22.19
N ARG A 34 -20.38 -1.60 21.35
CA ARG A 34 -20.70 -2.69 20.39
C ARG A 34 -19.66 -2.87 19.28
N PHE A 35 -18.83 -1.85 19.03
CA PHE A 35 -17.68 -1.91 18.12
C PHE A 35 -16.35 -1.99 18.87
N ARG A 36 -16.37 -1.93 20.21
CA ARG A 36 -15.21 -2.13 21.09
C ARG A 36 -15.05 -3.57 21.54
N GLU A 37 -16.11 -4.36 21.54
CA GLU A 37 -15.99 -5.82 21.64
C GLU A 37 -15.21 -6.31 20.42
N ARG A 38 -13.88 -6.36 20.58
CA ARG A 38 -12.97 -7.17 19.80
C ARG A 38 -13.45 -8.61 19.95
N GLU A 39 -14.40 -9.04 19.14
CA GLU A 39 -14.27 -10.37 18.60
C GLU A 39 -13.01 -10.27 17.74
N GLU A 40 -11.88 -10.70 18.31
CA GLU A 40 -10.67 -10.91 17.54
C GLU A 40 -11.03 -11.98 16.51
N ASN A 41 -11.56 -11.53 15.37
CA ASN A 41 -11.95 -12.37 14.25
C ASN A 41 -10.65 -12.86 13.60
N LEU A 42 -9.99 -13.77 14.33
CA LEU A 42 -8.73 -14.38 13.97
C LEU A 42 -9.06 -15.57 13.09
N GLN A 43 -8.51 -15.58 11.88
CA GLN A 43 -8.65 -16.67 10.95
C GLN A 43 -7.32 -17.42 10.88
N VAL A 44 -7.34 -18.69 11.28
CA VAL A 44 -6.21 -19.60 11.06
C VAL A 44 -6.22 -20.04 9.61
N ILE A 45 -5.11 -19.80 8.91
CA ILE A 45 -4.93 -20.20 7.51
C ILE A 45 -4.42 -21.65 7.48
N LYS A 46 -4.99 -22.46 6.59
CA LYS A 46 -4.60 -23.88 6.42
C LYS A 46 -4.34 -24.19 4.95
N GLY A 47 -3.43 -25.13 4.70
CA GLY A 47 -3.10 -25.60 3.36
C GLY A 47 -1.82 -24.98 2.80
N HIS A 48 -1.62 -25.07 1.49
CA HIS A 48 -0.36 -24.62 0.89
C HIS A 48 -0.33 -23.10 0.83
N VAL A 49 0.83 -22.53 1.19
CA VAL A 49 1.08 -21.09 1.11
C VAL A 49 2.39 -20.84 0.38
N VAL A 50 2.42 -19.76 -0.39
CA VAL A 50 3.65 -19.24 -1.01
C VAL A 50 4.20 -18.14 -0.12
N ILE A 51 5.49 -18.23 0.19
CA ILE A 51 6.23 -17.20 0.90
C ILE A 51 7.41 -16.72 0.04
N ALA A 52 7.70 -15.43 0.10
CA ALA A 52 8.87 -14.84 -0.53
C ALA A 52 9.31 -13.59 0.22
N LYS A 53 10.61 -13.30 0.21
CA LYS A 53 11.17 -12.03 0.68
C LYS A 53 11.60 -11.19 -0.52
N ASN A 54 11.40 -9.88 -0.41
CA ASN A 54 11.91 -8.93 -1.40
C ASN A 54 13.30 -8.43 -0.99
N PRO A 55 14.26 -8.34 -1.93
CA PRO A 55 14.17 -8.75 -3.33
C PRO A 55 14.21 -10.28 -3.50
N CYS A 56 13.39 -10.79 -4.43
CA CYS A 56 13.32 -12.20 -4.81
C CYS A 56 13.98 -12.35 -6.19
N LEU A 57 15.17 -12.95 -6.26
CA LEU A 57 15.95 -13.05 -7.50
C LEU A 57 16.13 -14.50 -7.92
N HIS A 58 16.56 -15.36 -6.99
CA HIS A 58 16.79 -16.76 -7.29
C HIS A 58 15.45 -17.52 -7.31
N PRO A 59 15.23 -18.46 -8.25
CA PRO A 59 13.98 -19.23 -8.32
C PRO A 59 13.62 -19.97 -7.02
N GLY A 60 14.63 -20.34 -6.24
CA GLY A 60 14.48 -20.98 -4.94
C GLY A 60 14.08 -20.07 -3.78
N ASP A 61 14.09 -18.75 -3.97
CA ASP A 61 13.71 -17.74 -2.94
C ASP A 61 12.21 -17.81 -2.62
N ILE A 62 11.42 -18.32 -3.57
CA ILE A 62 10.00 -18.59 -3.38
C ILE A 62 9.87 -19.96 -2.73
N ARG A 63 9.35 -19.99 -1.50
CA ARG A 63 9.09 -21.23 -0.78
C ARG A 63 7.60 -21.52 -0.74
N ILE A 64 7.25 -22.77 -0.96
CA ILE A 64 5.91 -23.30 -0.76
C ILE A 64 5.95 -24.11 0.53
N LEU A 65 5.19 -23.67 1.54
CA LEU A 65 5.06 -24.31 2.84
C LEU A 65 3.63 -24.78 3.08
N GLU A 66 3.44 -25.67 4.03
CA GLU A 66 2.12 -26.10 4.51
C GLU A 66 1.74 -25.32 5.77
N ALA A 67 0.73 -24.45 5.68
CA ALA A 67 0.11 -23.82 6.82
C ALA A 67 -0.73 -24.83 7.60
N VAL A 68 -0.37 -25.07 8.85
CA VAL A 68 -1.02 -26.01 9.76
C VAL A 68 -1.65 -25.28 10.94
N ASP A 69 -2.69 -25.86 11.50
CA ASP A 69 -3.38 -25.32 12.67
C ASP A 69 -2.93 -26.05 13.93
N ASP A 70 -2.29 -25.31 14.84
CA ASP A 70 -1.92 -25.80 16.16
C ASP A 70 -2.46 -24.84 17.23
N PRO A 71 -3.36 -25.30 18.13
CA PRO A 71 -3.94 -24.48 19.19
C PRO A 71 -2.93 -23.83 20.13
N SER A 72 -1.74 -24.43 20.31
CA SER A 72 -0.70 -23.85 21.16
C SER A 72 -0.12 -22.56 20.57
N LEU A 73 -0.22 -22.36 19.26
CA LEU A 73 0.27 -21.18 18.54
C LEU A 73 -0.79 -20.09 18.35
N HIS A 74 -2.04 -20.29 18.78
CA HIS A 74 -3.14 -19.33 18.55
C HIS A 74 -2.95 -17.94 19.20
N HIS A 75 -2.00 -17.83 20.12
CA HIS A 75 -1.59 -16.56 20.72
C HIS A 75 -0.74 -15.70 19.77
N LEU A 76 -0.20 -16.29 18.69
CA LEU A 76 0.55 -15.61 17.64
C LEU A 76 -0.40 -15.26 16.49
N PHE A 77 -0.49 -13.99 16.12
CA PHE A 77 -1.31 -13.52 15.01
C PHE A 77 -0.63 -12.35 14.29
N ASP A 78 -1.01 -12.12 13.03
CA ASP A 78 -0.42 -11.12 12.13
C ASP A 78 1.10 -11.29 11.90
N CYS A 79 1.58 -12.51 12.11
CA CYS A 79 2.95 -12.94 11.82
C CYS A 79 2.97 -14.29 11.11
N LEU A 80 4.08 -14.55 10.42
CA LEU A 80 4.38 -15.83 9.79
C LEU A 80 5.32 -16.60 10.73
N VAL A 81 4.87 -17.73 11.28
CA VAL A 81 5.64 -18.51 12.23
C VAL A 81 6.34 -19.67 11.51
N PHE A 82 7.67 -19.70 11.60
CA PHE A 82 8.54 -20.69 11.00
C PHE A 82 8.90 -21.82 11.97
N PRO A 83 9.11 -23.05 11.48
CA PRO A 83 9.53 -24.16 12.31
C PRO A 83 10.99 -23.96 12.75
N GLN A 84 11.29 -24.33 14.00
CA GLN A 84 12.68 -24.49 14.44
C GLN A 84 13.30 -25.84 14.03
N LYS A 85 12.47 -26.78 13.56
CA LYS A 85 12.90 -28.11 13.10
C LYS A 85 13.34 -28.08 11.63
N GLY A 86 14.32 -28.92 11.30
CA GLY A 86 14.82 -29.12 9.94
C GLY A 86 16.32 -28.84 9.81
N ASP A 87 16.87 -29.21 8.65
CA ASP A 87 18.31 -29.07 8.38
C ASP A 87 18.73 -27.64 8.03
N ARG A 88 17.79 -26.83 7.51
CA ARG A 88 18.02 -25.45 7.08
C ARG A 88 16.79 -24.58 7.39
N PRO A 89 16.96 -23.39 8.01
CA PRO A 89 15.83 -22.49 8.27
C PRO A 89 15.18 -21.99 6.98
N HIS A 90 13.85 -22.01 6.91
CA HIS A 90 13.11 -21.50 5.74
C HIS A 90 13.30 -20.00 5.49
N THR A 91 13.67 -19.23 6.52
CA THR A 91 14.03 -17.81 6.40
C THR A 91 15.28 -17.66 5.53
N ASP A 92 16.32 -18.45 5.81
CA ASP A 92 17.57 -18.45 5.06
C ASP A 92 17.36 -18.97 3.62
N GLU A 93 16.47 -19.94 3.43
CA GLU A 93 16.09 -20.40 2.09
C GLU A 93 15.39 -19.31 1.25
N ALA A 94 14.78 -18.32 1.88
CA ALA A 94 14.04 -17.23 1.23
C ALA A 94 14.89 -15.94 1.19
N SER A 95 15.78 -15.82 0.20
CA SER A 95 16.62 -14.63 0.02
C SER A 95 17.59 -14.35 1.18
N GLY A 96 18.08 -15.40 1.86
CA GLY A 96 19.03 -15.27 2.98
C GLY A 96 18.47 -14.47 4.15
N SER A 97 17.17 -14.59 4.40
CA SER A 97 16.46 -13.81 5.42
C SER A 97 16.77 -14.28 6.84
N ASP A 98 16.65 -13.35 7.78
CA ASP A 98 16.64 -13.66 9.20
C ASP A 98 15.30 -13.23 9.84
N LEU A 99 15.29 -13.14 11.17
CA LEU A 99 14.13 -12.82 11.99
C LEU A 99 14.36 -11.55 12.83
N ASP A 100 15.07 -10.56 12.29
CA ASP A 100 15.35 -9.28 12.97
C ASP A 100 14.30 -8.17 12.73
N GLY A 101 13.25 -8.49 11.95
CA GLY A 101 12.23 -7.54 11.50
C GLY A 101 11.76 -7.75 10.06
N ASP A 102 12.32 -8.75 9.37
CA ASP A 102 12.00 -9.08 7.98
C ASP A 102 10.50 -9.27 7.70
N LEU A 103 10.07 -8.68 6.58
CA LEU A 103 8.72 -8.78 6.06
C LEU A 103 8.69 -9.72 4.86
N TYR A 104 7.72 -10.64 4.89
CA TYR A 104 7.52 -11.65 3.86
C TYR A 104 6.24 -11.34 3.10
N PHE A 105 6.27 -11.50 1.79
CA PHE A 105 5.08 -11.71 0.99
C PHE A 105 4.56 -13.11 1.27
N VAL A 106 3.28 -13.22 1.64
CA VAL A 106 2.61 -14.49 1.92
C VAL A 106 1.29 -14.51 1.17
N THR A 107 1.00 -15.59 0.45
CA THR A 107 -0.29 -15.79 -0.21
C THR A 107 -0.74 -17.24 -0.14
N TRP A 108 -2.04 -17.43 0.01
CA TRP A 108 -2.74 -18.71 -0.06
C TRP A 108 -3.75 -18.75 -1.23
N ASP A 109 -3.63 -17.83 -2.19
CA ASP A 109 -4.42 -17.85 -3.42
C ASP A 109 -3.96 -19.01 -4.32
N GLU A 110 -4.87 -19.96 -4.58
CA GLU A 110 -4.59 -21.14 -5.40
C GLU A 110 -4.12 -20.81 -6.82
N ASN A 111 -4.47 -19.63 -7.36
CA ASN A 111 -4.02 -19.19 -8.69
C ASN A 111 -2.55 -18.73 -8.71
N LEU A 112 -2.01 -18.37 -7.54
CA LEU A 112 -0.62 -17.92 -7.38
C LEU A 112 0.30 -19.05 -6.88
N ILE A 113 -0.26 -20.16 -6.41
CA ILE A 113 0.49 -21.34 -6.02
C ILE A 113 0.81 -22.15 -7.30
N PRO A 114 2.09 -22.41 -7.60
CA PRO A 114 2.46 -23.25 -8.73
C PRO A 114 1.75 -24.61 -8.69
N PRO A 115 1.23 -25.13 -9.82
CA PRO A 115 0.53 -26.42 -9.84
C PRO A 115 1.35 -27.59 -9.29
N SER A 116 2.68 -27.51 -9.37
CA SER A 116 3.60 -28.48 -8.80
C SER A 116 3.57 -28.54 -7.27
N LYS A 117 3.13 -27.46 -6.60
CA LYS A 117 3.14 -27.25 -5.15
C LYS A 117 4.50 -27.55 -4.51
N LYS A 118 5.58 -27.34 -5.27
CA LYS A 118 6.97 -27.60 -4.83
C LYS A 118 7.85 -26.38 -5.05
N SER A 119 8.66 -26.08 -4.05
CA SER A 119 9.72 -25.08 -4.13
C SER A 119 10.86 -25.57 -5.02
N TRP A 120 11.55 -24.63 -5.66
CA TRP A 120 12.86 -24.91 -6.27
C TRP A 120 13.93 -25.06 -5.19
N PRO A 121 15.07 -25.71 -5.48
CA PRO A 121 16.21 -25.72 -4.57
C PRO A 121 16.65 -24.27 -4.23
N PRO A 122 16.79 -23.91 -2.95
CA PRO A 122 17.23 -22.59 -2.54
C PRO A 122 18.72 -22.39 -2.85
N MET A 123 19.11 -21.15 -3.14
CA MET A 123 20.53 -20.78 -3.27
C MET A 123 21.23 -20.94 -1.91
N GLU A 124 22.54 -21.19 -1.91
CA GLU A 124 23.33 -21.16 -0.67
C GLU A 124 23.75 -19.73 -0.32
N TYR A 125 23.20 -19.18 0.76
CA TYR A 125 23.54 -17.85 1.29
C TYR A 125 24.69 -17.94 2.29
N ALA A 126 25.81 -18.54 1.87
CA ALA A 126 26.95 -18.70 2.77
C ALA A 126 27.55 -17.33 3.13
N PRO A 127 27.68 -16.98 4.43
CA PRO A 127 28.24 -15.71 4.82
C PRO A 127 29.70 -15.60 4.35
N ALA A 128 30.02 -14.56 3.59
CA ALA A 128 31.39 -14.31 3.17
C ALA A 128 32.26 -14.00 4.41
N LYS A 129 33.48 -14.53 4.44
CA LYS A 129 34.41 -14.29 5.56
C LYS A 129 34.66 -12.79 5.68
N PRO A 130 34.37 -12.17 6.84
CA PRO A 130 34.63 -10.76 7.06
C PRO A 130 36.12 -10.47 6.88
N ARG A 131 36.43 -9.31 6.31
CA ARG A 131 37.82 -8.86 6.21
C ARG A 131 38.31 -8.42 7.60
N GLU A 132 39.13 -9.25 8.23
CA GLU A 132 39.78 -8.90 9.49
C GLU A 132 40.88 -7.86 9.28
N SER A 133 40.93 -6.86 10.17
CA SER A 133 42.03 -5.89 10.20
C SER A 133 43.18 -6.44 11.05
N ALA A 134 44.39 -6.48 10.48
CA ALA A 134 45.61 -6.86 11.21
C ALA A 134 46.09 -5.77 12.20
N TYR A 135 45.47 -4.59 12.17
CA TYR A 135 45.84 -3.43 12.99
C TYR A 135 44.60 -2.78 13.65
N PRO A 136 44.78 -2.00 14.73
CA PRO A 136 43.66 -1.32 15.40
C PRO A 136 42.96 -0.36 14.45
N VAL A 137 41.63 -0.47 14.35
CA VAL A 137 40.80 0.36 13.46
C VAL A 137 40.92 1.83 13.86
N THR A 138 41.30 2.69 12.92
CA THR A 138 41.39 4.13 13.14
C THR A 138 40.19 4.86 12.53
N THR A 139 39.94 6.11 12.93
CA THR A 139 38.88 6.95 12.32
C THR A 139 39.05 7.10 10.81
N LYS A 140 40.30 7.08 10.32
CA LYS A 140 40.60 7.17 8.88
C LYS A 140 40.09 5.94 8.12
N ASP A 141 40.22 4.75 8.69
CA ASP A 141 39.71 3.51 8.09
C ASP A 141 38.18 3.53 7.99
N ILE A 142 37.51 4.10 9.01
CA ILE A 142 36.06 4.30 9.00
C ILE A 142 35.65 5.24 7.85
N ILE A 143 36.30 6.40 7.72
CA ILE A 143 36.00 7.36 6.65
C ILE A 143 36.23 6.74 5.26
N ASP A 144 37.34 6.03 5.07
CA ASP A 144 37.66 5.35 3.81
C ASP A 144 36.64 4.24 3.51
N PHE A 145 36.20 3.48 4.51
CA PHE A 145 35.15 2.48 4.34
C PHE A 145 33.82 3.11 3.91
N PHE A 146 33.38 4.18 4.56
CA PHE A 146 32.16 4.89 4.18
C PHE A 146 32.25 5.45 2.75
N ALA A 147 33.37 6.07 2.38
CA ALA A 147 33.59 6.57 1.02
C ALA A 147 33.53 5.45 -0.02
N ARG A 148 34.16 4.30 0.27
CA ARG A 148 34.10 3.11 -0.61
C ARG A 148 32.69 2.54 -0.71
N ASN A 149 31.93 2.49 0.39
CA ASN A 149 30.56 2.02 0.35
C ASN A 149 29.69 2.88 -0.57
N MET A 150 29.81 4.20 -0.47
CA MET A 150 29.04 5.13 -1.31
C MET A 150 29.37 5.02 -2.81
N VAL A 151 30.63 4.74 -3.16
CA VAL A 151 31.05 4.62 -4.57
C VAL A 151 30.69 3.27 -5.17
N ASN A 152 30.67 2.21 -4.37
CA ASN A 152 30.49 0.83 -4.83
C ASN A 152 29.08 0.28 -4.64
N GLU A 153 28.10 1.14 -4.34
CA GLU A 153 26.69 0.76 -4.25
C GLU A 153 26.16 0.33 -5.64
N SER A 154 26.27 -0.97 -5.93
CA SER A 154 25.93 -1.55 -7.24
C SER A 154 24.68 -2.43 -7.21
N LEU A 155 24.09 -2.66 -6.03
CA LEU A 155 22.95 -3.56 -5.83
C LEU A 155 21.78 -3.24 -6.79
N GLY A 156 21.35 -1.98 -6.84
CA GLY A 156 20.26 -1.58 -7.74
C GLY A 156 20.58 -1.80 -9.22
N THR A 157 21.86 -1.70 -9.62
CA THR A 157 22.27 -1.96 -11.00
C THR A 157 22.23 -3.46 -11.31
N ILE A 158 22.66 -4.31 -10.36
CA ILE A 158 22.62 -5.78 -10.49
C ILE A 158 21.15 -6.26 -10.56
N CYS A 159 20.28 -5.77 -9.68
CA CYS A 159 18.86 -6.13 -9.70
C CYS A 159 18.18 -5.71 -11.02
N ASN A 160 18.50 -4.51 -11.53
CA ASN A 160 18.00 -4.07 -12.84
C ASN A 160 18.51 -4.95 -13.98
N ALA A 161 19.79 -5.34 -13.96
CA ALA A 161 20.34 -6.27 -14.94
C ALA A 161 19.65 -7.64 -14.89
N HIS A 162 19.36 -8.14 -13.69
CA HIS A 162 18.61 -9.39 -13.49
C HIS A 162 17.22 -9.32 -14.12
N VAL A 163 16.48 -8.22 -13.90
CA VAL A 163 15.16 -8.03 -14.53
C VAL A 163 15.24 -8.05 -16.05
N VAL A 164 16.25 -7.39 -16.63
CA VAL A 164 16.43 -7.37 -18.10
C VAL A 164 16.79 -8.75 -18.62
N GLN A 165 17.73 -9.45 -17.98
CA GLN A 165 18.19 -10.78 -18.39
C GLN A 165 17.05 -11.79 -18.28
N ALA A 166 16.31 -11.77 -17.18
CA ALA A 166 15.15 -12.62 -16.96
C ALA A 166 14.03 -12.31 -17.95
N ASP A 167 13.89 -11.09 -18.48
CA ASP A 167 12.93 -10.79 -19.54
C ASP A 167 13.40 -11.31 -20.91
N CYS A 168 14.68 -11.16 -21.25
CA CYS A 168 15.26 -11.60 -22.52
C CYS A 168 15.35 -13.13 -22.67
N SER A 169 15.71 -13.86 -21.60
CA SER A 169 15.94 -15.31 -21.66
C SER A 169 14.64 -16.09 -21.75
N GLU A 170 14.58 -17.15 -22.57
CA GLU A 170 13.42 -18.05 -22.60
C GLU A 170 13.22 -18.78 -21.25
N ASN A 171 14.31 -19.06 -20.53
CA ASN A 171 14.29 -19.73 -19.22
C ASN A 171 13.96 -18.77 -18.05
N GLY A 172 13.89 -17.47 -18.32
CA GLY A 172 13.58 -16.46 -17.30
C GLY A 172 14.61 -16.45 -16.17
N ALA A 173 14.15 -16.48 -14.92
CA ALA A 173 15.03 -16.48 -13.74
C ALA A 173 15.84 -17.79 -13.55
N LEU A 174 15.51 -18.86 -14.28
CA LEU A 174 16.28 -20.11 -14.28
C LEU A 174 17.53 -20.05 -15.19
N ASP A 175 17.74 -18.94 -15.88
CA ASP A 175 18.94 -18.75 -16.70
C ASP A 175 20.20 -18.64 -15.84
N GLU A 176 21.31 -19.24 -16.28
CA GLU A 176 22.60 -19.20 -15.58
C GLU A 176 23.10 -17.77 -15.34
N ASP A 177 22.85 -16.85 -16.27
CA ASP A 177 23.20 -15.44 -16.11
C ASP A 177 22.36 -14.80 -14.99
N CYS A 178 21.09 -15.20 -14.83
CA CYS A 178 20.22 -14.72 -13.75
C CYS A 178 20.65 -15.29 -12.39
N ILE A 179 20.99 -16.58 -12.34
CA ILE A 179 21.51 -17.23 -11.13
C ILE A 179 22.81 -16.53 -10.67
N THR A 180 23.73 -16.26 -11.60
CA THR A 180 24.96 -15.51 -11.33
C THR A 180 24.66 -14.11 -10.81
N LEU A 181 23.68 -13.40 -11.40
CA LEU A 181 23.27 -12.08 -10.93
C LEU A 181 22.65 -12.12 -9.53
N ALA A 182 21.93 -13.18 -9.18
CA ALA A 182 21.37 -13.38 -7.83
C ALA A 182 22.48 -13.57 -6.79
N GLU A 183 23.51 -14.37 -7.07
CA GLU A 183 24.69 -14.54 -6.21
C GLU A 183 25.46 -13.23 -6.01
N LEU A 184 25.66 -12.46 -7.09
CA LEU A 184 26.31 -11.15 -7.04
C LEU A 184 25.48 -10.16 -6.21
N ALA A 185 24.16 -10.19 -6.32
CA ALA A 185 23.27 -9.34 -5.53
C ALA A 185 23.33 -9.69 -4.04
N ALA A 186 23.29 -10.98 -3.68
CA ALA A 186 23.42 -11.44 -2.30
C ALA A 186 24.75 -10.96 -1.67
N THR A 187 25.86 -11.12 -2.40
CA THR A 187 27.17 -10.65 -1.95
C THR A 187 27.21 -9.13 -1.81
N ALA A 188 26.55 -8.39 -2.71
CA ALA A 188 26.50 -6.93 -2.67
C ALA A 188 25.67 -6.39 -1.48
N VAL A 189 24.60 -7.09 -1.08
CA VAL A 189 23.81 -6.74 0.12
C VAL A 189 24.67 -6.83 1.38
N ASP A 190 25.51 -7.85 1.48
CA ASP A 190 26.39 -8.06 2.63
C ASP A 190 27.72 -7.29 2.56
N PHE A 191 27.93 -6.44 1.55
CA PHE A 191 29.12 -5.60 1.47
C PHE A 191 29.38 -4.77 2.74
N PRO A 192 28.39 -4.11 3.38
CA PRO A 192 28.61 -3.35 4.60
C PRO A 192 29.11 -4.21 5.77
N LYS A 193 28.78 -5.51 5.79
CA LYS A 193 29.19 -6.46 6.84
C LYS A 193 30.54 -7.09 6.54
N THR A 194 30.81 -7.38 5.26
CA THR A 194 31.92 -8.24 4.86
C THR A 194 33.10 -7.47 4.24
N GLY A 195 32.83 -6.33 3.62
CA GLY A 195 33.80 -5.49 2.90
C GLY A 195 34.16 -5.99 1.50
N HIS A 196 33.45 -6.98 0.94
CA HIS A 196 33.73 -7.55 -0.39
C HIS A 196 33.05 -6.79 -1.52
N ILE A 197 33.82 -6.01 -2.28
CA ILE A 197 33.28 -5.23 -3.41
C ILE A 197 32.91 -6.18 -4.56
N VAL A 198 31.65 -6.15 -4.96
CA VAL A 198 31.17 -6.88 -6.12
C VAL A 198 31.27 -6.01 -7.37
N THR A 199 31.85 -6.57 -8.44
CA THR A 199 31.85 -5.94 -9.75
C THR A 199 31.08 -6.80 -10.73
N MET A 200 29.98 -6.27 -11.26
CA MET A 200 29.19 -6.98 -12.26
C MET A 200 29.99 -7.15 -13.58
N PRO A 201 30.14 -8.39 -14.08
CA PRO A 201 30.77 -8.68 -15.38
C PRO A 201 30.18 -7.87 -16.53
N PHE A 202 31.01 -7.55 -17.53
CA PHE A 202 30.60 -6.68 -18.64
C PHE A 202 29.53 -7.32 -19.55
N HIS A 203 29.51 -8.65 -19.66
CA HIS A 203 28.52 -9.37 -20.46
C HIS A 203 27.12 -9.36 -19.84
N LEU A 204 27.03 -9.25 -18.50
CA LEU A 204 25.76 -9.15 -17.76
C LEU A 204 25.20 -7.73 -17.72
N LYS A 205 25.91 -6.74 -18.27
CA LYS A 205 25.42 -5.35 -18.33
C LYS A 205 24.43 -5.17 -19.48
N PRO A 206 23.15 -4.83 -19.19
CA PRO A 206 22.16 -4.64 -20.24
C PRO A 206 22.47 -3.39 -21.07
N LYS A 207 22.38 -3.51 -22.39
CA LYS A 207 22.49 -2.39 -23.34
C LYS A 207 21.14 -1.77 -23.67
N LEU A 208 20.10 -2.61 -23.72
CA LEU A 208 18.72 -2.25 -23.94
C LEU A 208 17.89 -2.73 -22.75
N TYR A 209 16.81 -2.03 -22.47
CA TYR A 209 15.92 -2.29 -21.34
C TYR A 209 14.51 -2.61 -21.85
N PRO A 210 13.72 -3.42 -21.16
CA PRO A 210 12.34 -3.64 -21.54
C PRO A 210 11.52 -2.36 -21.35
N ASP A 211 10.50 -2.18 -22.18
CA ASP A 211 9.63 -1.01 -22.24
C ASP A 211 8.97 -0.66 -20.90
N PHE A 212 8.65 -1.66 -20.08
CA PHE A 212 8.06 -1.46 -18.76
C PHE A 212 9.00 -0.80 -17.74
N MET A 213 10.31 -0.71 -18.01
CA MET A 213 11.26 0.01 -17.15
C MET A 213 11.31 1.52 -17.43
N GLY A 214 10.54 2.02 -18.42
CA GLY A 214 10.36 3.45 -18.67
C GLY A 214 11.64 4.18 -19.08
N LYS A 215 12.55 3.50 -19.79
CA LYS A 215 13.72 4.13 -20.42
C LYS A 215 13.31 4.80 -21.74
N GLU A 216 14.15 5.72 -22.20
CA GLU A 216 13.99 6.39 -23.49
C GLU A 216 13.86 5.37 -24.64
N ASP A 217 13.09 5.71 -25.68
CA ASP A 217 12.74 4.76 -26.75
C ASP A 217 13.96 4.13 -27.45
N TYR A 218 15.06 4.87 -27.60
CA TYR A 218 16.29 4.38 -28.22
C TYR A 218 17.07 3.37 -27.34
N GLN A 219 16.75 3.29 -26.05
CA GLN A 219 17.32 2.35 -25.08
C GLN A 219 16.33 1.24 -24.69
N SER A 220 15.16 1.20 -25.32
CA SER A 220 14.06 0.33 -24.94
C SER A 220 13.75 -0.73 -26.00
N TYR A 221 13.30 -1.91 -25.58
CA TYR A 221 12.72 -2.94 -26.44
C TYR A 221 11.34 -3.37 -25.92
N LYS A 222 10.48 -3.86 -26.82
CA LYS A 222 9.13 -4.31 -26.44
C LYS A 222 9.20 -5.71 -25.82
N SER A 223 8.98 -5.82 -24.51
CA SER A 223 8.95 -7.11 -23.81
C SER A 223 7.75 -7.95 -24.27
N THR A 224 7.95 -9.22 -24.61
CA THR A 224 6.87 -10.14 -25.02
C THR A 224 6.24 -10.88 -23.84
N LYS A 225 6.83 -10.76 -22.64
CA LYS A 225 6.43 -11.46 -21.41
C LYS A 225 5.31 -10.75 -20.65
N ILE A 226 4.86 -11.39 -19.58
CA ILE A 226 3.70 -10.94 -18.79
C ILE A 226 3.87 -9.52 -18.25
N LEU A 227 5.06 -9.14 -17.76
CA LEU A 227 5.30 -7.80 -17.24
C LEU A 227 5.14 -6.73 -18.32
N GLY A 228 5.71 -6.93 -19.52
CA GLY A 228 5.51 -6.03 -20.65
C GLY A 228 4.05 -5.98 -21.10
N ARG A 229 3.35 -7.11 -21.14
CA ARG A 229 1.93 -7.16 -21.52
C ARG A 229 1.06 -6.39 -20.52
N LEU A 230 1.24 -6.62 -19.23
CA LEU A 230 0.52 -5.92 -18.17
C LEU A 230 0.82 -4.43 -18.19
N TYR A 231 2.10 -4.05 -18.30
CA TYR A 231 2.51 -2.65 -18.39
C TYR A 231 1.81 -1.92 -19.54
N ARG A 232 1.82 -2.50 -20.74
CA ARG A 232 1.15 -1.90 -21.90
C ARG A 232 -0.35 -1.90 -21.76
N GLN A 233 -0.99 -2.97 -21.27
CA GLN A 233 -2.43 -2.98 -21.04
C GLN A 233 -2.87 -1.89 -20.07
N ILE A 234 -2.11 -1.70 -18.98
CA ILE A 234 -2.38 -0.63 -18.02
C ILE A 234 -2.13 0.72 -18.68
N ARG A 235 -0.98 0.92 -19.33
CA ARG A 235 -0.66 2.20 -19.98
C ARG A 235 -1.67 2.56 -21.06
N ASP A 236 -2.06 1.61 -21.91
CA ASP A 236 -3.01 1.81 -22.99
C ASP A 236 -4.41 2.11 -22.42
N ALA A 237 -4.83 1.42 -21.34
CA ALA A 237 -6.05 1.77 -20.61
C ALA A 237 -5.99 3.17 -20.00
N TYR A 238 -4.84 3.58 -19.46
CA TYR A 238 -4.62 4.94 -18.96
C TYR A 238 -4.58 5.97 -20.07
N ASP A 239 -3.96 5.70 -21.22
CA ASP A 239 -3.91 6.65 -22.34
C ASP A 239 -5.30 6.78 -22.98
N GLU A 240 -6.07 5.69 -23.06
CA GLU A 240 -7.50 5.71 -23.43
C GLU A 240 -8.32 6.47 -22.38
N ASP A 241 -8.14 6.25 -21.09
CA ASP A 241 -8.83 6.97 -20.02
C ASP A 241 -8.36 8.42 -19.88
N VAL A 242 -7.15 8.79 -20.28
CA VAL A 242 -6.65 10.18 -20.30
C VAL A 242 -7.19 10.91 -21.53
N ALA A 243 -7.26 10.25 -22.69
CA ALA A 243 -7.99 10.77 -23.84
C ALA A 243 -9.48 10.91 -23.53
N THR A 244 -10.08 9.90 -22.90
CA THR A 244 -11.48 9.89 -22.49
C THR A 244 -11.73 10.79 -21.28
N SER A 245 -10.75 11.10 -20.43
CA SER A 245 -10.88 12.07 -19.31
C SER A 245 -10.49 13.50 -19.65
N SER A 246 -9.88 13.70 -20.81
CA SER A 246 -9.88 14.98 -21.50
C SER A 246 -11.27 15.25 -22.12
N GLU A 247 -12.03 14.19 -22.44
CA GLU A 247 -13.43 14.25 -22.91
C GLU A 247 -14.48 14.15 -21.77
N LEU A 248 -14.17 13.49 -20.64
CA LEU A 248 -14.88 13.61 -19.36
C LEU A 248 -14.46 14.94 -18.72
N ASN A 249 -14.75 16.02 -19.43
CA ASN A 249 -15.46 17.09 -18.77
C ASN A 249 -16.74 16.45 -18.24
N VAL A 250 -16.68 15.87 -17.02
CA VAL A 250 -17.89 15.70 -16.23
C VAL A 250 -18.48 17.10 -16.21
N PHE A 251 -19.51 17.34 -17.02
CA PHE A 251 -20.18 18.61 -17.02
C PHE A 251 -20.58 18.84 -15.57
N LEU A 252 -20.04 19.92 -14.99
CA LEU A 252 -20.07 20.28 -13.56
C LEU A 252 -21.48 20.37 -12.95
N THR A 253 -22.50 20.16 -13.76
CA THR A 253 -23.92 20.14 -13.43
C THR A 253 -24.46 18.78 -12.97
N ASP A 254 -23.77 17.66 -13.20
CA ASP A 254 -24.28 16.31 -12.82
C ASP A 254 -23.37 15.60 -11.80
N VAL A 255 -22.97 16.30 -10.73
CA VAL A 255 -22.43 15.61 -9.55
C VAL A 255 -23.55 14.77 -8.94
N PRO A 256 -23.42 13.43 -8.85
CA PRO A 256 -24.47 12.59 -8.30
C PRO A 256 -24.66 12.90 -6.81
N TYR A 257 -25.84 13.39 -6.46
CA TYR A 257 -26.23 13.66 -5.09
C TYR A 257 -27.08 12.50 -4.56
N ASP A 258 -26.60 11.88 -3.49
CA ASP A 258 -27.28 10.78 -2.81
C ASP A 258 -28.18 11.33 -1.70
N SER A 259 -29.49 11.38 -1.97
CA SER A 259 -30.48 11.86 -0.99
C SER A 259 -30.57 10.98 0.26
N ASP A 260 -30.05 9.75 0.23
CA ASP A 260 -30.04 8.89 1.43
C ASP A 260 -29.04 9.37 2.50
N LEU A 261 -28.06 10.20 2.10
CA LEU A 261 -27.07 10.77 3.00
C LEU A 261 -27.56 12.07 3.66
N GLU A 262 -28.77 12.52 3.33
CA GLU A 262 -29.43 13.67 3.94
C GLU A 262 -30.27 13.25 5.14
N ILE A 263 -29.92 13.76 6.33
CA ILE A 263 -30.66 13.45 7.55
C ILE A 263 -31.26 14.68 8.23
N PRO A 264 -32.41 14.55 8.91
CA PRO A 264 -33.03 15.65 9.63
C PRO A 264 -32.11 16.20 10.75
N GLY A 265 -32.03 17.53 10.85
CA GLY A 265 -31.19 18.23 11.83
C GLY A 265 -29.78 18.58 11.33
N SER A 266 -29.40 18.20 10.11
CA SER A 266 -28.14 18.65 9.49
C SER A 266 -28.12 20.17 9.22
N ALA A 267 -29.29 20.79 9.05
CA ALA A 267 -29.45 22.21 8.70
C ALA A 267 -28.72 23.17 9.65
N ASP A 268 -28.67 22.84 10.94
CA ASP A 268 -28.02 23.66 11.96
C ASP A 268 -26.49 23.72 11.76
N PHE A 269 -25.91 22.69 11.12
CA PHE A 269 -24.46 22.57 10.89
C PHE A 269 -24.02 23.06 9.52
N ILE A 270 -24.94 23.36 8.59
CA ILE A 270 -24.61 23.71 7.20
C ILE A 270 -23.72 24.95 7.12
N THR A 271 -23.97 25.97 7.94
CA THR A 271 -23.21 27.22 7.89
C THR A 271 -21.76 27.04 8.34
N ASP A 272 -21.54 26.27 9.42
CA ASP A 272 -20.21 25.92 9.91
C ASP A 272 -19.49 24.99 8.92
N ALA A 273 -20.19 23.98 8.41
CA ALA A 273 -19.69 23.05 7.39
C ALA A 273 -19.23 23.78 6.13
N TRP A 274 -19.95 24.82 5.69
CA TRP A 274 -19.55 25.63 4.55
C TRP A 274 -18.25 26.41 4.78
N GLY A 275 -18.08 26.99 5.96
CA GLY A 275 -16.84 27.67 6.34
C GLY A 275 -15.64 26.71 6.35
N GLN A 276 -15.84 25.52 6.92
CA GLN A 276 -14.83 24.47 6.97
C GLN A 276 -14.47 23.94 5.57
N LYS A 277 -15.47 23.74 4.70
CA LYS A 277 -15.26 23.35 3.30
C LYS A 277 -14.42 24.40 2.56
N CYS A 278 -14.80 25.67 2.62
CA CYS A 278 -14.05 26.74 1.96
C CYS A 278 -12.58 26.80 2.41
N SER A 279 -12.35 26.60 3.71
CA SER A 279 -11.00 26.53 4.28
C SER A 279 -10.24 25.30 3.75
N TYR A 280 -10.88 24.12 3.73
CA TYR A 280 -10.28 22.88 3.24
C TYR A 280 -9.89 22.98 1.77
N ASP A 281 -10.80 23.48 0.92
CA ASP A 281 -10.58 23.67 -0.51
C ASP A 281 -9.40 24.62 -0.75
N GLY A 282 -9.28 25.70 0.04
CA GLY A 282 -8.16 26.63 -0.02
C GLY A 282 -6.82 25.97 0.32
N GLN A 283 -6.77 25.21 1.42
CA GLN A 283 -5.55 24.49 1.83
C GLN A 283 -5.16 23.40 0.81
N LEU A 284 -6.14 22.65 0.29
CA LEU A 284 -5.93 21.61 -0.70
C LEU A 284 -5.41 22.20 -2.02
N LYS A 285 -6.01 23.29 -2.51
CA LYS A 285 -5.52 24.02 -3.68
C LYS A 285 -4.11 24.55 -3.48
N GLY A 286 -3.80 25.08 -2.29
CA GLY A 286 -2.45 25.50 -1.92
C GLY A 286 -1.44 24.34 -1.99
N LEU A 287 -1.82 23.17 -1.51
CA LEU A 287 -1.01 21.96 -1.56
C LEU A 287 -0.79 21.48 -3.01
N LEU A 288 -1.85 21.41 -3.82
CA LEU A 288 -1.77 21.07 -5.24
C LEU A 288 -0.84 22.03 -5.99
N GLY A 289 -0.99 23.34 -5.76
CA GLY A 289 -0.15 24.38 -6.34
C GLY A 289 1.33 24.27 -5.94
N GLN A 290 1.61 23.99 -4.65
CA GLN A 290 2.97 23.86 -4.13
C GLN A 290 3.74 22.71 -4.80
N TYR A 291 3.07 21.57 -5.00
CA TYR A 291 3.68 20.37 -5.58
C TYR A 291 3.45 20.23 -7.10
N LYS A 292 2.77 21.21 -7.70
CA LYS A 292 2.39 21.24 -9.13
C LYS A 292 1.63 19.99 -9.56
N VAL A 293 0.71 19.54 -8.71
CA VAL A 293 -0.25 18.48 -9.01
C VAL A 293 -1.50 19.14 -9.58
N ARG A 294 -2.04 18.61 -10.67
CA ARG A 294 -3.15 19.22 -11.41
C ARG A 294 -4.50 18.94 -10.78
N ARG A 295 -4.72 17.71 -10.31
CA ARG A 295 -6.05 17.24 -9.95
C ARG A 295 -6.13 16.69 -8.52
N GLU A 296 -7.34 16.75 -7.95
CA GLU A 296 -7.62 16.26 -6.59
C GLU A 296 -7.56 14.73 -6.50
N GLU A 297 -8.05 14.02 -7.52
CA GLU A 297 -8.06 12.55 -7.50
C GLU A 297 -6.65 11.95 -7.34
N GLU A 298 -5.63 12.62 -7.86
CA GLU A 298 -4.22 12.20 -7.75
C GLU A 298 -3.75 12.15 -6.30
N ILE A 299 -4.15 13.13 -5.49
CA ILE A 299 -3.73 13.21 -4.10
C ILE A 299 -4.60 12.33 -3.19
N VAL A 300 -5.90 12.23 -3.49
CA VAL A 300 -6.84 11.41 -2.73
C VAL A 300 -6.51 9.93 -2.87
N THR A 301 -6.23 9.48 -4.10
CA THR A 301 -5.83 8.09 -4.40
C THR A 301 -4.37 7.80 -4.02
N GLY A 302 -3.55 8.84 -3.84
CA GLY A 302 -2.11 8.73 -3.65
C GLY A 302 -1.33 8.41 -4.94
N HIS A 303 -2.02 8.34 -6.09
CA HIS A 303 -1.39 8.08 -7.38
C HIS A 303 -1.13 9.40 -8.13
N ILE A 304 0.10 9.90 -8.04
CA ILE A 304 0.48 11.21 -8.60
C ILE A 304 1.19 11.03 -9.96
N TRP A 305 0.61 11.57 -11.03
CA TRP A 305 1.12 11.49 -12.40
C TRP A 305 1.41 12.86 -13.03
N SER A 306 0.73 13.93 -12.63
CA SER A 306 0.87 15.26 -13.22
C SER A 306 2.11 16.04 -12.73
N MET A 307 2.75 15.54 -11.69
CA MET A 307 3.92 16.15 -11.07
C MET A 307 5.12 16.23 -12.03
N PRO A 308 5.91 17.33 -12.01
CA PRO A 308 7.07 17.49 -12.89
C PRO A 308 8.06 16.32 -12.79
N LYS A 309 8.53 15.84 -13.94
CA LYS A 309 9.54 14.78 -14.02
C LYS A 309 10.84 15.26 -13.35
N HIS A 310 11.23 14.58 -12.28
CA HIS A 310 12.50 14.75 -11.59
C HIS A 310 13.26 13.42 -11.58
N ASN A 311 14.48 13.40 -11.03
CA ASN A 311 15.15 12.12 -10.79
C ASN A 311 14.28 11.24 -9.86
N SER A 312 14.39 9.91 -10.00
CA SER A 312 13.51 8.95 -9.31
C SER A 312 13.52 9.14 -7.78
N ARG A 313 14.69 9.42 -7.20
CA ARG A 313 14.84 9.67 -5.76
C ARG A 313 14.10 10.93 -5.29
N LYS A 314 14.30 12.08 -5.94
CA LYS A 314 13.63 13.34 -5.60
C LYS A 314 12.14 13.26 -5.85
N GLN A 315 11.71 12.55 -6.89
CA GLN A 315 10.29 12.31 -7.15
C GLN A 315 9.67 11.47 -6.03
N GLY A 316 10.34 10.41 -5.57
CA GLY A 316 9.90 9.61 -4.43
C GLY A 316 9.78 10.44 -3.15
N GLU A 317 10.81 11.23 -2.82
CA GLU A 317 10.80 12.11 -1.63
C GLU A 317 9.67 13.15 -1.67
N LEU A 318 9.38 13.71 -2.85
CA LEU A 318 8.30 14.68 -3.02
C LEU A 318 6.91 14.03 -2.93
N LYS A 319 6.74 12.82 -3.48
CA LYS A 319 5.49 12.05 -3.33
C LYS A 319 5.24 11.70 -1.86
N GLU A 320 6.26 11.27 -1.14
CA GLU A 320 6.17 11.02 0.30
C GLU A 320 5.81 12.28 1.08
N LYS A 321 6.50 13.41 0.83
CA LYS A 321 6.18 14.69 1.49
C LYS A 321 4.73 15.12 1.21
N LEU A 322 4.27 15.01 -0.03
CA LEU A 322 2.89 15.33 -0.39
C LEU A 322 1.89 14.44 0.37
N LYS A 323 2.14 13.13 0.42
CA LYS A 323 1.32 12.17 1.18
C LYS A 323 1.26 12.49 2.67
N HIS A 324 2.39 12.87 3.27
CA HIS A 324 2.45 13.30 4.67
C HIS A 324 1.66 14.58 4.91
N SER A 325 1.84 15.60 4.06
CA SER A 325 1.09 16.86 4.16
C SER A 325 -0.42 16.65 4.00
N TYR A 326 -0.85 15.83 3.04
CA TYR A 326 -2.27 15.50 2.88
C TYR A 326 -2.83 14.70 4.05
N SER A 327 -2.05 13.77 4.61
CA SER A 327 -2.44 13.03 5.81
C SER A 327 -2.57 13.94 7.04
N ALA A 328 -1.70 14.95 7.16
CA ALA A 328 -1.80 15.97 8.19
C ALA A 328 -3.06 16.83 8.02
N LEU A 329 -3.37 17.27 6.79
CA LEU A 329 -4.61 17.98 6.47
C LEU A 329 -5.84 17.17 6.86
N LYS A 330 -5.92 15.90 6.46
CA LYS A 330 -7.01 15.00 6.87
C LYS A 330 -7.14 14.90 8.39
N LYS A 331 -6.01 14.79 9.11
CA LYS A 331 -6.00 14.68 10.56
C LYS A 331 -6.50 15.97 11.24
N GLU A 332 -6.11 17.13 10.73
CA GLU A 332 -6.55 18.43 11.24
C GLU A 332 -8.06 18.60 11.09
N TYR A 333 -8.60 18.39 9.89
CA TYR A 333 -10.04 18.48 9.67
C TYR A 333 -10.81 17.38 10.40
N ARG A 334 -10.21 16.21 10.61
CA ARG A 334 -10.80 15.19 11.47
C ARG A 334 -10.87 15.65 12.94
N GLN A 335 -9.86 16.37 13.43
CA GLN A 335 -9.90 16.96 14.77
C GLN A 335 -10.96 18.06 14.88
N ILE A 336 -11.12 18.89 13.85
CA ILE A 336 -12.20 19.90 13.78
C ILE A 336 -13.59 19.22 13.75
N PHE A 337 -13.70 18.10 13.03
CA PHE A 337 -14.93 17.30 13.02
C PHE A 337 -15.23 16.71 14.39
N ASP A 338 -14.24 16.11 15.03
CA ASP A 338 -14.38 15.46 16.35
C ASP A 338 -14.51 16.52 17.48
N TRP A 339 -14.13 17.78 17.25
CA TRP A 339 -14.20 18.86 18.25
C TRP A 339 -15.64 19.10 18.71
N SER A 340 -15.84 18.97 20.02
CA SER A 340 -17.10 19.19 20.73
C SER A 340 -16.83 19.77 22.13
N ASP A 341 -17.81 20.46 22.71
CA ASP A 341 -17.72 21.00 24.07
C ASP A 341 -17.64 19.91 25.15
N SER A 342 -17.11 20.27 26.32
CA SER A 342 -16.91 19.35 27.47
C SER A 342 -18.19 18.69 27.97
N ASP A 343 -19.35 19.32 27.78
CA ASP A 343 -20.66 18.75 28.15
C ASP A 343 -21.12 17.64 27.17
N PHE A 344 -20.60 17.68 25.94
CA PHE A 344 -20.89 16.71 24.89
C PHE A 344 -20.20 15.37 25.13
N GLU A 345 -19.03 15.36 25.78
CA GLU A 345 -18.30 14.13 26.15
C GLU A 345 -19.06 13.27 27.17
N GLN A 346 -20.03 13.83 27.89
CA GLN A 346 -20.84 13.12 28.89
C GLN A 346 -22.09 12.44 28.31
N LEU A 347 -22.46 12.73 27.06
CA LEU A 347 -23.64 12.15 26.41
C LEU A 347 -23.48 10.64 26.12
N PRO A 348 -24.59 9.88 26.07
CA PRO A 348 -24.59 8.50 25.60
C PRO A 348 -24.02 8.37 24.18
N ASP A 349 -23.36 7.24 23.88
CA ASP A 349 -22.74 7.01 22.57
C ASP A 349 -23.74 7.12 21.41
N GLU A 350 -25.00 6.71 21.59
CA GLU A 350 -26.05 6.82 20.56
C GLU A 350 -26.39 8.28 20.22
N GLU A 351 -26.49 9.16 21.21
CA GLU A 351 -26.78 10.58 20.99
C GLU A 351 -25.61 11.30 20.32
N LYS A 352 -24.39 10.98 20.73
CA LYS A 352 -23.16 11.47 20.07
C LYS A 352 -23.11 11.05 18.60
N ASN A 353 -23.44 9.79 18.32
CA ASN A 353 -23.46 9.28 16.96
C ASN A 353 -24.50 9.98 16.09
N ILE A 354 -25.69 10.26 16.59
CA ILE A 354 -26.72 11.01 15.85
C ILE A 354 -26.22 12.43 15.53
N TYR A 355 -25.60 13.10 16.48
CA TYR A 355 -25.02 14.44 16.27
C TYR A 355 -23.90 14.42 15.22
N TYR A 356 -22.97 13.46 15.28
CA TYR A 356 -21.91 13.35 14.29
C TYR A 356 -22.46 12.92 12.91
N GLU A 357 -23.50 12.09 12.86
CA GLU A 357 -24.23 11.82 11.61
C GLU A 357 -24.79 13.13 11.02
N GLN A 358 -25.37 14.01 11.84
CA GLN A 358 -25.94 15.29 11.38
C GLN A 358 -24.85 16.22 10.83
N LYS A 359 -23.73 16.32 11.54
CA LYS A 359 -22.55 17.07 11.10
C LYS A 359 -21.97 16.49 9.79
N SER A 360 -21.87 15.17 9.67
CA SER A 360 -21.35 14.50 8.46
C SER A 360 -22.27 14.68 7.24
N SER A 361 -23.58 14.63 7.47
CA SER A 361 -24.57 14.91 6.44
C SER A 361 -24.47 16.35 5.95
N ALA A 362 -24.29 17.32 6.86
CA ALA A 362 -24.05 18.72 6.49
C ALA A 362 -22.77 18.87 5.65
N TRP A 363 -21.67 18.20 6.01
CA TRP A 363 -20.42 18.18 5.22
C TRP A 363 -20.61 17.59 3.82
N TYR A 364 -21.45 16.56 3.69
CA TYR A 364 -21.81 15.98 2.39
C TYR A 364 -22.65 16.94 1.56
N GLN A 365 -23.68 17.55 2.14
CA GLN A 365 -24.56 18.51 1.47
C GLN A 365 -23.79 19.71 0.91
N VAL A 366 -22.93 20.33 1.71
CA VAL A 366 -22.16 21.50 1.25
C VAL A 366 -21.19 21.17 0.11
N THR A 367 -20.87 19.89 -0.08
CA THR A 367 -19.95 19.42 -1.11
C THR A 367 -20.65 18.94 -2.37
N TYR A 368 -21.71 18.14 -2.23
CA TYR A 368 -22.38 17.44 -3.34
C TYR A 368 -23.74 18.04 -3.75
N HIS A 369 -24.40 18.83 -2.89
CA HIS A 369 -25.71 19.38 -3.23
C HIS A 369 -25.61 20.43 -4.34
N PRO A 370 -26.48 20.40 -5.38
CA PRO A 370 -26.37 21.27 -6.56
C PRO A 370 -26.27 22.77 -6.24
N GLU A 371 -27.02 23.25 -5.24
CA GLU A 371 -26.97 24.66 -4.83
C GLU A 371 -25.60 25.08 -4.28
N TRP A 372 -24.97 24.21 -3.48
CA TRP A 372 -23.68 24.49 -2.85
C TRP A 372 -22.52 24.28 -3.81
N VAL A 373 -22.65 23.33 -4.75
CA VAL A 373 -21.75 23.18 -5.88
C VAL A 373 -21.72 24.46 -6.71
N LYS A 374 -22.91 25.01 -7.04
CA LYS A 374 -23.01 26.29 -7.77
C LYS A 374 -22.36 27.45 -7.01
N LYS A 375 -22.64 27.59 -5.70
CA LYS A 375 -22.00 28.62 -4.86
C LYS A 375 -20.48 28.48 -4.81
N SER A 376 -19.98 27.24 -4.77
CA SER A 376 -18.54 26.96 -4.74
C SER A 376 -17.86 27.39 -6.04
N LEU A 377 -18.53 27.20 -7.17
CA LEU A 377 -18.07 27.66 -8.49
C LEU A 377 -18.11 29.18 -8.62
N GLU A 378 -19.16 29.84 -8.10
CA GLU A 378 -19.27 31.31 -8.11
C GLU A 378 -18.18 32.02 -7.29
N LEU A 379 -17.60 31.32 -6.29
CA LEU A 379 -16.48 31.83 -5.50
C LEU A 379 -15.11 31.65 -6.17
N GLN A 380 -15.02 30.91 -7.28
CA GLN A 380 -13.74 30.73 -7.99
C GLN A 380 -13.47 31.95 -8.90
N GLU A 381 -12.24 32.46 -8.85
CA GLU A 381 -11.83 33.56 -9.72
C GLU A 381 -11.83 33.13 -11.20
N PRO A 382 -12.26 34.00 -12.13
CA PRO A 382 -12.41 33.67 -13.55
C PRO A 382 -11.11 33.31 -14.29
N ASP A 383 -9.93 33.54 -13.70
CA ASP A 383 -8.60 33.25 -14.28
C ASP A 383 -7.92 31.99 -13.67
N GLY A 384 -8.64 31.21 -12.85
CA GLY A 384 -8.12 29.98 -12.24
C GLY A 384 -8.01 28.79 -13.22
N PRO A 385 -7.05 27.85 -13.02
CA PRO A 385 -6.93 26.65 -13.84
C PRO A 385 -8.14 25.73 -13.62
N GLU A 386 -9.01 25.65 -14.63
CA GLU A 386 -10.20 24.79 -14.75
C GLU A 386 -11.23 24.92 -13.60
N ASN A 387 -12.51 25.11 -13.95
CA ASN A 387 -13.63 25.20 -12.99
C ASN A 387 -13.85 23.85 -12.27
N VAL A 388 -12.99 23.47 -11.34
CA VAL A 388 -13.03 22.16 -10.67
C VAL A 388 -13.58 22.32 -9.26
N VAL A 389 -14.62 21.52 -8.96
CA VAL A 389 -15.20 21.42 -7.62
C VAL A 389 -14.41 20.36 -6.85
N MET A 390 -13.98 20.70 -5.63
CA MET A 390 -13.30 19.76 -4.75
C MET A 390 -14.35 18.89 -4.04
N LEU A 391 -14.16 17.57 -4.09
CA LEU A 391 -15.14 16.57 -3.64
C LEU A 391 -14.65 15.73 -2.45
N SER A 392 -13.38 15.82 -2.06
CA SER A 392 -12.81 14.93 -1.02
C SER A 392 -13.20 15.28 0.42
N PHE A 393 -13.67 16.51 0.69
CA PHE A 393 -13.96 17.02 2.04
C PHE A 393 -14.85 16.11 2.92
N PRO A 394 -16.05 15.69 2.49
CA PRO A 394 -16.95 14.92 3.35
C PRO A 394 -16.42 13.52 3.69
N TRP A 395 -15.52 12.98 2.86
CA TRP A 395 -14.94 11.65 3.05
C TRP A 395 -13.93 11.59 4.20
N ILE A 396 -13.61 12.73 4.83
CA ILE A 396 -12.88 12.76 6.11
C ILE A 396 -13.72 12.13 7.24
N ALA A 397 -15.05 12.19 7.13
CA ALA A 397 -16.03 11.56 8.02
C ALA A 397 -16.73 10.35 7.36
N ALA A 398 -16.00 9.59 6.54
CA ALA A 398 -16.54 8.46 5.78
C ALA A 398 -17.18 7.37 6.66
N ASP A 399 -16.72 7.20 7.90
CA ASP A 399 -17.31 6.33 8.91
C ASP A 399 -18.75 6.70 9.23
N TYR A 400 -19.04 7.98 9.52
CA TYR A 400 -20.41 8.43 9.80
C TYR A 400 -21.30 8.42 8.55
N LEU A 401 -20.77 8.77 7.38
CA LEU A 401 -21.51 8.66 6.12
C LEU A 401 -21.89 7.22 5.77
N ALA A 402 -20.95 6.28 5.98
CA ALA A 402 -21.23 4.86 5.81
C ALA A 402 -22.35 4.42 6.76
N ARG A 403 -22.33 4.88 8.03
CA ARG A 403 -23.39 4.58 9.01
C ARG A 403 -24.76 5.07 8.56
N ILE A 404 -24.86 6.29 8.02
CA ILE A 404 -26.11 6.84 7.48
C ILE A 404 -26.62 5.94 6.34
N LYS A 405 -25.75 5.60 5.39
CA LYS A 405 -26.12 4.75 4.24
C LYS A 405 -26.56 3.35 4.67
N ILE A 406 -25.92 2.78 5.69
CA ILE A 406 -26.31 1.48 6.22
C ILE A 406 -27.69 1.54 6.89
N LYS A 407 -28.00 2.62 7.62
CA LYS A 407 -29.34 2.83 8.21
C LYS A 407 -30.41 3.00 7.14
N SER A 408 -30.14 3.73 6.05
CA SER A 408 -31.10 3.88 4.94
C SER A 408 -31.33 2.55 4.21
N CYS A 409 -30.27 1.76 4.01
CA CYS A 409 -30.38 0.42 3.42
C CYS A 409 -31.20 -0.58 4.23
N ARG A 410 -31.41 -0.40 5.55
CA ARG A 410 -32.36 -1.23 6.34
C ARG A 410 -33.80 -1.11 5.84
N MET A 411 -34.15 -0.03 5.15
CA MET A 411 -35.52 0.23 4.65
C MET A 411 -35.76 -0.34 3.25
N GLY A 412 -34.69 -0.65 2.49
CA GLY A 412 -34.75 -1.37 1.21
C GLY A 412 -34.44 -2.85 1.42
N ASN A 413 -34.89 -3.73 0.51
CA ASN A 413 -34.63 -5.18 0.61
C ASN A 413 -33.43 -5.52 -0.33
N PRO A 414 -32.17 -5.58 0.15
CA PRO A 414 -31.02 -5.74 -0.73
C PRO A 414 -30.80 -7.19 -1.19
N ASP A 415 -30.15 -7.36 -2.35
CA ASP A 415 -29.75 -8.66 -2.90
C ASP A 415 -28.49 -9.18 -2.19
N TYR A 416 -28.66 -10.14 -1.29
CA TYR A 416 -27.64 -10.58 -0.33
C TYR A 416 -26.52 -11.47 -0.90
N ALA A 417 -26.46 -11.68 -2.22
CA ALA A 417 -25.46 -12.52 -2.86
C ALA A 417 -24.10 -11.82 -3.11
N LYS A 418 -23.99 -10.51 -2.92
CA LYS A 418 -22.75 -9.74 -3.17
C LYS A 418 -21.87 -9.60 -1.91
N PRO A 419 -20.53 -9.75 -2.00
CA PRO A 419 -19.61 -9.58 -0.86
C PRO A 419 -19.70 -8.21 -0.15
N VAL A 420 -20.07 -7.15 -0.88
CA VAL A 420 -20.29 -5.82 -0.29
C VAL A 420 -21.48 -5.81 0.68
N ASN A 421 -22.46 -6.71 0.48
CA ASN A 421 -23.68 -6.77 1.30
C ASN A 421 -23.50 -7.65 2.56
N SER A 422 -22.46 -8.49 2.65
CA SER A 422 -22.12 -9.19 3.90
C SER A 422 -21.56 -8.21 4.94
N LEU A 423 -20.80 -7.21 4.49
CA LEU A 423 -20.36 -6.08 5.32
C LEU A 423 -21.54 -5.25 5.82
N ALA A 424 -22.49 -4.93 4.93
CA ALA A 424 -23.69 -4.21 5.31
C ALA A 424 -24.49 -4.96 6.40
N ARG A 425 -24.68 -6.28 6.28
CA ARG A 425 -25.31 -7.11 7.33
C ARG A 425 -24.59 -7.04 8.66
N TYR A 426 -23.27 -7.24 8.65
CA TYR A 426 -22.48 -7.22 9.87
C TYR A 426 -22.55 -5.88 10.62
N LEU A 427 -22.52 -4.77 9.88
CA LEU A 427 -22.69 -3.43 10.45
C LEU A 427 -24.14 -3.16 10.86
N ILE A 428 -25.13 -3.68 10.13
CA ILE A 428 -26.56 -3.61 10.50
C ILE A 428 -26.80 -4.30 11.85
N ASP A 429 -26.15 -5.40 12.17
CA ASP A 429 -26.41 -6.07 13.45
C ASP A 429 -25.80 -5.31 14.66
N ARG A 430 -24.87 -4.38 14.42
CA ARG A 430 -24.13 -3.65 15.47
C ARG A 430 -24.46 -2.15 15.60
N ILE A 431 -24.92 -1.50 14.52
CA ILE A 431 -25.40 -0.09 14.46
C ILE A 431 -26.76 0.05 15.15
#